data_AF-A0A7W0NJM3-F1
#
_entry.id   AF-A0A7W0NJM3-F1
#
_cell.length_a   1.000
_cell.length_b   1.000
_cell.length_c   1.000
_cell.angle_alpha   90.00
_cell.angle_beta   90.00
_cell.angle_gamma   90.00
#
_symmetry.space_group_name_H-M   'P 1'
#
loop_
_entity.id
_entity.type
_entity.pdbx_description
1 polymer ?
#
loop_
_entity_poly.entity_id
_entity_poly.type
_entity_poly.pdbx_seq_one_letter_code
_entity_poly.pdbx_strand_id
1 'polypeptide(L)'
;MSRCVVGAVLVLLLAGCGEDAQQEAAREEVQAHVASLGADAGYAAADAHCTKGAGVWFGRRETSSFLCAVPRERGGCDWFTVAVDRSRAEVRVRLRDRDAGCVLPA
;
A
#
# COMPACT_ATOMS: atom_id res chain seq x y z
N MET A 1 3.33 15.09 -15.08
CA MET A 1 4.53 14.76 -15.88
C MET A 1 5.71 15.60 -15.38
N SER A 2 6.49 15.11 -14.41
CA SER A 2 7.72 15.79 -13.98
C SER A 2 8.88 14.82 -14.06
N ARG A 3 9.77 15.09 -15.01
CA ARG A 3 11.03 14.37 -15.27
C ARG A 3 12.07 14.85 -14.27
N CYS A 4 12.70 13.92 -13.54
CA CYS A 4 13.93 14.22 -12.80
C CYS A 4 15.13 14.17 -13.74
N VAL A 5 15.88 15.27 -13.73
CA VAL A 5 17.08 15.57 -14.52
C VAL A 5 18.20 14.58 -14.19
N VAL A 6 18.82 14.02 -15.23
CA VAL A 6 20.07 13.24 -15.15
C VAL A 6 21.21 14.24 -14.91
N GLY A 7 21.81 14.19 -13.73
CA GLY A 7 23.01 14.94 -13.35
C GLY A 7 23.91 14.07 -12.49
N ALA A 8 25.15 13.91 -12.91
CA ALA A 8 26.07 12.86 -12.47
C ALA A 8 26.58 13.02 -11.02
N VAL A 9 26.84 11.86 -10.39
CA VAL A 9 27.67 11.61 -9.20
C VAL A 9 27.16 12.15 -7.87
N LEU A 10 26.41 11.31 -7.14
CA LEU A 10 26.66 11.03 -5.72
C LEU A 10 25.90 9.76 -5.29
N VAL A 11 26.63 8.69 -4.99
CA VAL A 11 26.08 7.51 -4.28
C VAL A 11 25.86 7.93 -2.84
N LEU A 12 24.70 8.51 -2.52
CA LEU A 12 24.30 8.85 -1.16
C LEU A 12 22.76 8.94 -1.12
N LEU A 13 22.17 8.06 -0.29
CA LEU A 13 20.77 8.07 0.17
C LEU A 13 19.73 7.51 -0.79
N LEU A 14 19.64 6.18 -0.87
CA LEU A 14 18.39 5.46 -1.21
C LEU A 14 17.36 5.55 -0.05
N ALA A 15 17.24 6.70 0.61
CA ALA A 15 16.01 7.10 1.27
C ALA A 15 15.11 7.72 0.20
N GLY A 16 14.77 6.90 -0.80
CA GLY A 16 14.10 7.34 -2.01
C GLY A 16 12.70 7.86 -1.71
N CYS A 17 12.28 8.88 -2.46
CA CYS A 17 10.89 9.28 -2.63
C CYS A 17 10.12 8.17 -3.37
N GLY A 18 9.97 7.02 -2.71
CA GLY A 18 9.39 5.81 -3.27
C GLY A 18 8.86 4.92 -2.15
N GLU A 19 7.93 4.06 -2.53
CA GLU A 19 7.41 3.00 -1.67
C GLU A 19 8.54 2.04 -1.26
N ASP A 20 8.52 1.54 -0.02
CA ASP A 20 9.45 0.49 0.39
C ASP A 20 8.94 -0.90 0.01
N ALA A 21 9.82 -1.88 -0.21
CA ALA A 21 9.44 -3.20 -0.72
C ALA A 21 8.36 -3.92 0.12
N GLN A 22 8.25 -3.63 1.41
CA GLN A 22 7.20 -4.24 2.24
C GLN A 22 5.85 -3.57 2.02
N GLN A 23 5.86 -2.25 1.83
CA GLN A 23 4.67 -1.48 1.47
C GLN A 23 4.19 -1.85 0.05
N GLU A 24 5.12 -2.12 -0.88
CA GLU A 24 4.81 -2.62 -2.24
C GLU A 24 4.15 -3.98 -2.23
N ALA A 25 4.72 -4.94 -1.51
CA ALA A 25 4.10 -6.25 -1.35
C ALA A 25 2.69 -6.14 -0.70
N ALA A 26 2.54 -5.28 0.32
CA ALA A 26 1.23 -5.08 0.94
C ALA A 26 0.19 -4.49 -0.03
N ARG A 27 0.62 -3.55 -0.91
CA ARG A 27 -0.24 -2.99 -1.95
C ARG A 27 -0.64 -4.05 -2.98
N GLU A 28 0.30 -4.85 -3.46
CA GLU A 28 0.02 -5.92 -4.43
C GLU A 28 -0.98 -6.94 -3.86
N GLU A 29 -0.83 -7.30 -2.58
CA GLU A 29 -1.73 -8.24 -1.89
C GLU A 29 -3.15 -7.69 -1.75
N VAL A 30 -3.32 -6.42 -1.36
CA VAL A 30 -4.66 -5.82 -1.30
C VAL A 30 -5.27 -5.66 -2.68
N GLN A 31 -4.46 -5.32 -3.70
CA GLN A 31 -4.89 -5.22 -5.09
C GLN A 31 -5.41 -6.56 -5.62
N ALA A 32 -4.64 -7.63 -5.42
CA ALA A 32 -5.02 -8.99 -5.79
C ALA A 32 -6.29 -9.42 -5.05
N HIS A 33 -6.38 -9.12 -3.75
CA HIS A 33 -7.57 -9.43 -2.95
C HIS A 33 -8.82 -8.75 -3.51
N VAL A 34 -8.81 -7.43 -3.71
CA VAL A 34 -10.02 -6.72 -4.19
C VAL A 34 -10.35 -7.07 -5.63
N ALA A 35 -9.36 -7.36 -6.48
CA ALA A 35 -9.59 -7.86 -7.83
C ALA A 35 -10.29 -9.23 -7.82
N SER A 36 -9.96 -10.11 -6.85
CA SER A 36 -10.60 -11.41 -6.70
C SER A 36 -12.07 -11.35 -6.29
N LEU A 37 -12.53 -10.21 -5.74
CA LEU A 37 -13.94 -9.97 -5.41
C LEU A 37 -14.82 -9.74 -6.66
N GLY A 38 -14.20 -9.56 -7.83
CA GLY A 38 -14.87 -9.31 -9.09
C GLY A 38 -15.15 -7.82 -9.34
N ALA A 39 -15.36 -7.46 -10.61
CA ALA A 39 -15.59 -6.08 -11.02
C ALA A 39 -16.82 -5.43 -10.33
N ASP A 40 -17.85 -6.23 -10.04
CA ASP A 40 -19.07 -5.76 -9.38
C ASP A 40 -18.84 -5.28 -7.94
N ALA A 41 -17.70 -5.62 -7.32
CA ALA A 41 -17.31 -5.11 -6.02
C ALA A 41 -17.04 -3.58 -6.04
N GLY A 42 -16.76 -3.02 -7.23
CA GLY A 42 -16.67 -1.57 -7.44
C GLY A 42 -15.45 -0.91 -6.79
N TYR A 43 -14.28 -1.56 -6.85
CA TYR A 43 -13.01 -1.01 -6.36
C TYR A 43 -12.09 -0.59 -7.51
N ALA A 44 -11.48 0.59 -7.38
CA ALA A 44 -10.38 1.01 -8.22
C ALA A 44 -9.06 0.46 -7.65
N ALA A 45 -8.81 -0.83 -7.88
CA ALA A 45 -7.71 -1.57 -7.24
C ALA A 45 -6.34 -0.91 -7.45
N ALA A 46 -6.04 -0.45 -8.67
CA ALA A 46 -4.76 0.14 -9.04
C ALA A 46 -4.36 1.35 -8.16
N ASP A 47 -5.36 2.04 -7.60
CA ASP A 47 -5.22 3.27 -6.84
C ASP A 47 -5.17 3.02 -5.32
N ALA A 48 -4.90 1.78 -4.91
CA ALA A 48 -4.73 1.42 -3.51
C ALA A 48 -3.48 2.09 -2.89
N HIS A 49 -3.65 2.67 -1.70
CA HIS A 49 -2.59 3.32 -0.95
C HIS A 49 -2.42 2.70 0.43
N CYS A 50 -1.23 2.17 0.71
CA CYS A 50 -0.90 1.56 2.00
C CYS A 50 -0.03 2.48 2.88
N THR A 51 -0.18 2.37 4.19
CA THR A 51 0.71 3.00 5.16
C THR A 51 2.15 2.52 4.96
N LYS A 52 3.13 3.41 5.13
CA LYS A 52 4.55 3.05 5.12
C LYS A 52 4.87 2.04 6.23
N GLY A 53 5.90 1.23 6.03
CA GLY A 53 6.47 0.43 7.11
C GLY A 53 6.94 1.33 8.27
N ALA A 54 6.78 0.85 9.49
CA ALA A 54 7.31 1.46 10.71
C ALA A 54 8.85 1.48 10.68
N GLY A 55 9.42 2.59 10.21
CA GLY A 55 10.83 2.92 10.44
C GLY A 55 11.02 3.52 11.83
N VAL A 56 11.92 2.97 12.64
CA VAL A 56 12.46 3.71 13.80
C VAL A 56 13.69 4.50 13.35
N TRP A 57 13.96 5.65 13.98
CA TRP A 57 15.02 6.61 13.59
C TRP A 57 16.44 6.02 13.51
N PHE A 58 16.65 4.77 13.94
CA PHE A 58 17.92 4.05 13.87
C PHE A 58 17.80 2.61 13.34
N GLY A 59 16.71 2.29 12.64
CA GLY A 59 16.53 0.97 12.01
C GLY A 59 15.16 0.78 11.37
N ARG A 60 15.10 0.02 10.28
CA ARG A 60 13.81 -0.45 9.77
C ARG A 60 13.36 -1.58 10.71
N ARG A 61 12.30 -1.34 11.49
CA ARG A 61 11.60 -2.43 12.16
C ARG A 61 10.66 -3.03 11.13
N GLU A 62 10.74 -4.34 11.03
CA GLU A 62 9.95 -5.10 10.10
C GLU A 62 8.46 -4.94 10.43
N THR A 63 7.72 -4.36 9.49
CA THR A 63 6.27 -4.15 9.67
C THR A 63 5.52 -5.38 9.24
N SER A 64 4.75 -5.95 10.17
CA SER A 64 3.93 -7.15 9.94
C SER A 64 2.46 -6.82 9.66
N SER A 65 2.07 -5.54 9.70
CA SER A 65 0.70 -5.10 9.46
C SER A 65 0.68 -3.74 8.76
N PHE A 66 -0.05 -3.66 7.66
CA PHE A 66 -0.25 -2.46 6.85
C PHE A 66 -1.72 -2.10 6.84
N LEU A 67 -2.04 -0.80 6.85
CA LEU A 67 -3.38 -0.30 6.61
C LEU A 67 -3.41 0.27 5.18
N CYS A 68 -4.31 -0.23 4.35
CA CYS A 68 -4.45 0.15 2.95
C CYS A 68 -5.82 0.76 2.69
N ALA A 69 -5.86 1.96 2.14
CA ALA A 69 -7.07 2.58 1.63
C ALA A 69 -7.25 2.21 0.16
N VAL A 70 -8.40 1.66 -0.20
CA VAL A 70 -8.74 1.27 -1.58
C VAL A 70 -9.93 2.11 -2.03
N PRO A 71 -9.80 2.93 -3.09
CA PRO A 71 -10.91 3.72 -3.58
C PRO A 71 -12.04 2.85 -4.13
N ARG A 72 -13.26 3.35 -3.98
CA ARG A 72 -14.44 2.78 -4.62
C ARG A 72 -14.74 3.56 -5.90
N GLU A 73 -15.17 2.86 -6.95
CA GLU A 73 -15.52 3.49 -8.23
C GLU A 73 -16.65 4.52 -8.11
N ARG A 74 -17.55 4.34 -7.12
CA ARG A 74 -18.65 5.28 -6.82
C ARG A 74 -18.23 6.42 -5.88
N GLY A 75 -16.94 6.56 -5.59
CA GLY A 75 -16.39 7.54 -4.66
C GLY A 75 -16.24 7.01 -3.24
N GLY A 76 -15.34 7.66 -2.49
CA GLY A 76 -14.93 7.20 -1.16
C GLY A 76 -13.93 6.04 -1.24
N CYS A 77 -13.67 5.41 -0.09
CA CYS A 77 -12.73 4.31 0.03
C CYS A 77 -13.11 3.38 1.18
N ASP A 78 -12.63 2.14 1.10
CA ASP A 78 -12.64 1.20 2.21
C ASP A 78 -11.21 1.03 2.74
N TRP A 79 -11.08 0.76 4.04
CA TRP A 79 -9.80 0.43 4.66
C TRP A 79 -9.65 -1.09 4.80
N PHE A 80 -8.53 -1.60 4.34
CA PHE A 80 -8.11 -2.98 4.48
C PHE A 80 -6.88 -3.07 5.37
N THR A 81 -6.82 -4.11 6.20
CA THR A 81 -5.59 -4.49 6.89
C THR A 81 -4.92 -5.62 6.13
N VAL A 82 -3.63 -5.48 5.84
CA VAL A 82 -2.78 -6.53 5.29
C VAL A 82 -1.82 -6.98 6.39
N ALA A 83 -2.02 -8.17 6.92
CA ALA A 83 -1.20 -8.76 7.96
C ALA A 83 -0.32 -9.88 7.39
N VAL A 84 0.98 -9.85 7.69
CA VAL A 84 1.96 -10.83 7.23
C VAL A 84 2.38 -11.70 8.41
N ASP A 85 2.06 -13.00 8.35
CA ASP A 85 2.49 -14.00 9.31
C ASP A 85 3.57 -14.89 8.68
N ARG A 86 4.82 -14.53 8.96
CA ARG A 86 5.99 -15.22 8.38
C ARG A 86 6.22 -16.61 8.96
N SER A 87 5.79 -16.83 10.21
CA SER A 87 5.91 -18.15 10.84
C SER A 87 5.08 -19.19 10.12
N ARG A 88 3.98 -18.77 9.50
CA ARG A 88 3.08 -19.61 8.71
C ARG A 88 3.17 -19.36 7.20
N ALA A 89 4.08 -18.50 6.75
CA ALA A 89 4.17 -18.05 5.36
C ALA A 89 2.81 -17.61 4.79
N GLU A 90 2.04 -16.86 5.58
CA GLU A 90 0.65 -16.52 5.31
C GLU A 90 0.47 -15.01 5.24
N VAL A 91 -0.26 -14.52 4.23
CA VAL A 91 -0.72 -13.13 4.16
C VAL A 91 -2.24 -13.12 4.33
N ARG A 92 -2.73 -12.24 5.21
CA ARG A 92 -4.16 -12.04 5.45
C ARG A 92 -4.56 -10.62 5.11
N VAL A 93 -5.44 -10.50 4.12
CA VAL A 93 -6.14 -9.26 3.79
C VAL A 93 -7.53 -9.29 4.43
N ARG A 94 -7.88 -8.24 5.15
CA ARG A 94 -9.21 -8.10 5.77
C ARG A 94 -9.75 -6.71 5.58
N LEU A 95 -11.01 -6.61 5.18
CA LEU A 95 -11.77 -5.36 5.29
C LEU A 95 -11.84 -4.97 6.78
N ARG A 96 -11.44 -3.74 7.08
CA ARG A 96 -11.43 -3.16 8.42
C ARG A 96 -12.60 -2.21 8.59
N ASP A 97 -12.69 -1.22 7.70
CA ASP A 97 -13.71 -0.17 7.75
C ASP A 97 -14.27 0.09 6.34
N ARG A 98 -15.59 0.16 6.21
CA ARG A 98 -16.26 0.59 4.97
C ARG A 98 -16.47 2.09 4.98
N ASP A 99 -16.43 2.72 3.81
CA ASP A 99 -16.68 4.16 3.66
C ASP A 99 -15.86 4.98 4.67
N ALA A 100 -14.56 4.68 4.75
CA ALA A 100 -13.64 5.17 5.77
C ALA A 100 -13.34 6.68 5.68
N GLY A 101 -14.16 7.44 4.95
CA GLY A 101 -14.12 8.89 4.87
C GLY A 101 -12.90 9.45 4.14
N CYS A 102 -12.13 8.62 3.42
CA CYS A 102 -10.94 9.10 2.74
C CYS A 102 -11.25 9.59 1.32
N VAL A 103 -10.59 10.69 0.95
CA VAL A 103 -10.55 11.24 -0.40
C VAL A 103 -9.15 10.97 -0.91
N LEU A 104 -9.01 9.97 -1.78
CA LEU A 104 -7.73 9.65 -2.40
C LEU A 104 -7.58 10.49 -3.67
N PRO A 105 -6.44 11.18 -3.87
CA PRO A 105 -6.17 11.88 -5.11
C PRO A 105 -6.07 10.88 -6.26
N ALA A 106 -6.63 11.25 -7.42
CA ALA A 106 -6.49 10.51 -8.67
C ALA A 106 -5.12 10.74 -9.32
#